data_AF-A0A2E3B1M4-F1
#
_entry.id   AF-A0A2E3B1M4-F1
#
_cell.length_a   1.000
_cell.length_b   1.000
_cell.length_c   1.000
_cell.angle_alpha   90.00
_cell.angle_beta   90.00
_cell.angle_gamma   90.00
#
_symmetry.space_group_name_H-M   'P 1'
#
loop_
_entity.id
_entity.type
_entity.pdbx_description
1 polymer ?
#
loop_
_entity_poly.entity_id
_entity_poly.type
_entity_poly.pdbx_seq_one_letter_code
_entity_poly.pdbx_strand_id
1 'polypeptide(L)'
;MKKFLFLVIFSTLIISCSSEKSNLPNLNSFSLNPTDQFPVSIDETVYQTQPARGKRHNNPHLGIHVLYADENKKWTKLYDKSVPSDYPPLYAIADGKIDSVIKKKEIKTPHAYHDAYEINLIFAKDGNGEEIFANYSIEPFVEEPKDGFYENFILVDEGQNVSKGDILAYFFVPPNASYEAIKGKNEATTHLHFHIGNLKRNTFLSPSIFNDKIRQEFSKYIGGYYGSDSNGKKYTGCFGVMIEGSENPFSSDSLDCS
;
A
#
# COMPACT_ATOMS: atom_id res chain seq x y z
N MET A 1 1.03 -30.75 -64.74
CA MET A 1 0.81 -29.59 -63.84
C MET A 1 1.44 -29.91 -62.49
N LYS A 2 2.56 -29.24 -62.15
CA LYS A 2 3.28 -29.42 -60.88
C LYS A 2 2.59 -28.60 -59.78
N LYS A 3 2.18 -29.22 -58.67
CA LYS A 3 1.80 -28.51 -57.45
C LYS A 3 2.99 -28.57 -56.48
N PHE A 4 3.62 -27.42 -56.25
CA PHE A 4 4.60 -27.24 -55.18
C PHE A 4 3.84 -27.10 -53.86
N LEU A 5 4.13 -27.99 -52.91
CA LEU A 5 3.66 -27.88 -51.53
C LEU A 5 4.75 -27.12 -50.76
N PHE A 6 4.47 -25.88 -50.37
CA PHE A 6 5.32 -25.12 -49.46
C PHE A 6 5.03 -25.57 -48.02
N LEU A 7 5.97 -26.28 -47.41
CA LEU A 7 5.94 -26.60 -46.00
C LEU A 7 6.61 -25.45 -45.24
N VAL A 8 5.83 -24.61 -44.57
CA VAL A 8 6.34 -23.56 -43.68
C VAL A 8 6.60 -24.20 -42.32
N ILE A 9 7.88 -24.37 -41.98
CA ILE A 9 8.30 -24.82 -40.64
C ILE A 9 8.30 -23.58 -39.73
N PHE A 10 7.31 -23.47 -38.85
CA PHE A 10 7.36 -22.54 -37.72
C PHE A 10 8.32 -23.11 -36.67
N SER A 11 9.54 -22.58 -36.61
CA SER A 11 10.46 -22.82 -35.50
C SER A 11 10.03 -21.95 -34.33
N THR A 12 9.29 -22.52 -33.39
CA THR A 12 8.98 -21.87 -32.10
C THR A 12 10.27 -21.76 -31.30
N LEU A 13 10.86 -20.57 -31.27
CA LEU A 13 11.98 -20.25 -30.40
C LEU A 13 11.43 -20.16 -28.97
N ILE A 14 11.59 -21.22 -28.19
CA ILE A 14 11.34 -21.19 -26.74
C ILE A 14 12.48 -20.39 -26.13
N ILE A 15 12.27 -19.08 -25.99
CA ILE A 15 13.10 -18.25 -25.13
C ILE A 15 12.78 -18.70 -23.71
N SER A 16 13.62 -19.58 -23.17
CA SER A 16 13.67 -19.83 -21.74
C SER A 16 14.06 -18.51 -21.07
N CYS A 17 13.07 -17.73 -20.65
CA CYS A 17 13.29 -16.66 -19.69
C CYS A 17 13.77 -17.33 -18.40
N SER A 18 15.09 -17.39 -18.24
CA SER A 18 15.73 -17.58 -16.95
C SER A 18 15.13 -16.53 -16.03
N SER A 19 14.35 -16.94 -15.03
CA SER A 19 13.97 -16.07 -13.92
C SER A 19 15.26 -15.66 -13.24
N GLU A 20 15.82 -14.50 -13.59
CA GLU A 20 16.82 -13.89 -12.73
C GLU A 20 16.18 -13.80 -11.35
N LYS A 21 16.82 -14.44 -10.35
CA LYS A 21 16.54 -14.17 -8.95
C LYS A 21 16.44 -12.66 -8.82
N SER A 22 15.28 -12.13 -8.41
CA SER A 22 15.21 -10.69 -8.15
C SER A 22 16.30 -10.37 -7.14
N ASN A 23 17.32 -9.64 -7.59
CA ASN A 23 18.44 -9.30 -6.74
C ASN A 23 17.97 -8.11 -5.92
N LEU A 24 17.16 -8.40 -4.89
CA LEU A 24 16.52 -7.40 -4.05
C LEU A 24 17.58 -6.40 -3.54
N PRO A 25 17.37 -5.09 -3.71
CA PRO A 25 18.32 -4.09 -3.26
C PRO A 25 18.48 -4.11 -1.74
N ASN A 26 19.59 -3.57 -1.25
CA ASN A 26 19.74 -3.29 0.17
C ASN A 26 18.81 -2.13 0.56
N LEU A 27 18.07 -2.23 1.68
CA LEU A 27 17.14 -1.21 2.16
C LEU A 27 17.80 0.18 2.26
N ASN A 28 19.08 0.25 2.64
CA ASN A 28 19.79 1.53 2.73
C ASN A 28 19.94 2.24 1.39
N SER A 29 19.80 1.55 0.24
CA SER A 29 19.85 2.21 -1.07
C SER A 29 18.73 3.23 -1.26
N PHE A 30 17.59 3.05 -0.57
CA PHE A 30 16.45 3.98 -0.62
C PHE A 30 16.72 5.30 0.11
N SER A 31 17.73 5.37 0.98
CA SER A 31 18.17 6.66 1.57
C SER A 31 18.83 7.59 0.54
N LEU A 32 19.52 7.00 -0.46
CA LEU A 32 20.20 7.73 -1.53
C LEU A 32 19.35 7.85 -2.79
N ASN A 33 18.54 6.82 -3.07
CA ASN A 33 17.64 6.76 -4.22
C ASN A 33 16.23 6.40 -3.73
N PRO A 34 15.49 7.34 -3.12
CA PRO A 34 14.14 7.08 -2.65
C PRO A 34 13.22 6.69 -3.81
N THR A 35 12.22 5.85 -3.53
CA THR A 35 11.23 5.52 -4.56
C THR A 35 10.34 6.73 -4.85
N ASP A 36 10.02 6.88 -6.13
CA ASP A 36 9.09 7.87 -6.69
C ASP A 36 7.72 7.26 -7.01
N GLN A 37 7.51 5.99 -6.67
CA GLN A 37 6.23 5.30 -6.81
C GLN A 37 5.57 5.15 -5.44
N PHE A 38 4.50 5.91 -5.21
CA PHE A 38 3.67 5.75 -4.02
C PHE A 38 2.66 4.59 -4.22
N PRO A 39 2.20 3.92 -3.15
CA PRO A 39 1.25 2.81 -3.25
C PRO A 39 -0.06 3.16 -3.95
N VAL A 40 -0.49 4.42 -3.90
CA VAL A 40 -1.73 4.91 -4.50
C VAL A 40 -1.52 6.29 -5.10
N SER A 41 -2.44 6.75 -5.93
CA SER A 41 -2.43 8.14 -6.39
C SER A 41 -2.92 9.07 -5.28
N ILE A 42 -2.14 10.11 -4.97
CA ILE A 42 -2.56 11.22 -4.11
C ILE A 42 -3.17 12.29 -5.02
N ASP A 43 -4.50 12.33 -5.12
CA ASP A 43 -5.27 13.23 -5.98
C ASP A 43 -6.44 13.89 -5.23
N GLU A 44 -7.35 14.57 -5.93
CA GLU A 44 -8.50 15.25 -5.29
C GLU A 44 -9.48 14.32 -4.55
N THR A 45 -9.36 12.99 -4.71
CA THR A 45 -10.20 12.02 -4.00
C THR A 45 -9.64 11.63 -2.63
N VAL A 46 -8.39 12.00 -2.34
CA VAL A 46 -7.81 11.85 -1.01
C VAL A 46 -8.42 12.88 -0.08
N TYR A 47 -9.09 12.38 0.96
CA TYR A 47 -9.68 13.20 2.00
C TYR A 47 -8.62 13.63 3.03
N GLN A 48 -7.77 12.68 3.43
CA GLN A 48 -6.83 12.90 4.51
C GLN A 48 -5.66 11.91 4.45
N THR A 49 -4.50 12.34 4.93
CA THR A 49 -3.35 11.48 5.17
C THR A 49 -2.91 11.52 6.63
N GLN A 50 -2.29 10.45 7.10
CA GLN A 50 -1.81 10.32 8.48
C GLN A 50 -0.44 9.64 8.50
N PRO A 51 0.59 10.24 9.12
CA PRO A 51 1.90 9.61 9.24
C PRO A 51 1.85 8.38 10.16
N ALA A 52 2.83 7.50 10.01
CA ALA A 52 3.09 6.47 11.02
C ALA A 52 3.49 7.12 12.34
N ARG A 53 3.03 6.56 13.46
CA ARG A 53 3.34 7.02 14.82
C ARG A 53 4.19 5.96 15.50
N GLY A 54 5.48 6.25 15.63
CA GLY A 54 6.45 5.32 16.20
C GLY A 54 6.25 5.06 17.69
N LYS A 55 7.06 4.15 18.23
CA LYS A 55 7.01 3.71 19.63
C LYS A 55 7.17 4.82 20.66
N ARG A 56 7.86 5.93 20.30
CA ARG A 56 8.02 7.07 21.22
C ARG A 56 6.79 7.98 21.25
N HIS A 57 5.81 7.76 20.37
CA HIS A 57 4.55 8.50 20.39
C HIS A 57 3.69 8.06 21.59
N ASN A 58 2.91 8.96 22.18
CA ASN A 58 2.01 8.64 23.32
C ASN A 58 0.83 7.73 22.94
N ASN A 59 0.66 7.48 21.64
CA ASN A 59 -0.34 6.64 21.04
C ASN A 59 0.28 6.06 19.75
N PRO A 60 1.15 5.04 19.84
CA PRO A 60 1.80 4.46 18.68
C PRO A 60 0.78 3.83 17.72
N HIS A 61 1.03 3.95 16.43
CA HIS A 61 0.24 3.32 15.39
C HIS A 61 1.11 3.13 14.16
N LEU A 62 1.21 1.88 13.74
CA LEU A 62 2.07 1.51 12.63
C LEU A 62 1.48 2.04 11.33
N GLY A 63 2.35 2.25 10.36
CA GLY A 63 1.96 2.57 8.99
C GLY A 63 1.40 3.97 8.77
N ILE A 64 1.55 4.43 7.54
CA ILE A 64 0.88 5.62 7.05
C ILE A 64 -0.54 5.26 6.61
N HIS A 65 -1.42 6.25 6.64
CA HIS A 65 -2.80 6.09 6.18
C HIS A 65 -3.07 7.07 5.05
N VAL A 66 -3.74 6.59 4.00
CA VAL A 66 -4.30 7.42 2.93
C VAL A 66 -5.79 7.14 2.87
N LEU A 67 -6.58 8.15 3.25
CA LEU A 67 -8.02 8.04 3.43
C LEU A 67 -8.72 8.63 2.21
N TYR A 68 -9.64 7.87 1.62
CA TYR A 68 -10.44 8.29 0.47
C TYR A 68 -11.87 8.53 0.88
N ALA A 69 -12.48 9.62 0.41
CA ALA A 69 -13.91 9.85 0.58
C ALA A 69 -14.58 9.97 -0.80
N ASP A 70 -15.78 9.41 -0.94
CA ASP A 70 -16.56 9.52 -2.17
C ASP A 70 -17.42 10.80 -2.18
N GLU A 71 -16.84 11.95 -1.82
CA GLU A 71 -17.58 13.23 -1.75
C GLU A 71 -18.18 13.61 -3.10
N ASN A 72 -17.46 13.30 -4.18
CA ASN A 72 -17.88 13.56 -5.55
C ASN A 72 -18.76 12.45 -6.14
N LYS A 73 -19.16 11.44 -5.36
CA LYS A 73 -19.99 10.32 -5.84
C LYS A 73 -19.41 9.58 -7.06
N LYS A 74 -18.08 9.56 -7.16
CA LYS A 74 -17.29 8.87 -8.17
C LYS A 74 -17.53 7.36 -8.13
N TRP A 75 -17.73 6.79 -6.95
CA TRP A 75 -17.90 5.34 -6.74
C TRP A 75 -19.32 4.97 -6.29
N THR A 76 -20.32 5.49 -7.00
CA THR A 76 -21.76 5.27 -6.71
C THR A 76 -22.33 3.93 -7.15
N LYS A 77 -21.53 3.07 -7.78
CA LYS A 77 -22.02 1.76 -8.23
C LYS A 77 -22.33 0.89 -7.02
N LEU A 78 -23.49 0.25 -7.05
CA LEU A 78 -23.84 -0.83 -6.11
C LEU A 78 -22.82 -1.96 -6.24
N TYR A 79 -22.58 -2.67 -5.14
CA TYR A 79 -21.57 -3.73 -5.05
C TYR A 79 -21.63 -4.75 -6.21
N ASP A 80 -22.83 -5.13 -6.67
CA ASP A 80 -23.05 -6.09 -7.76
C ASP A 80 -22.64 -5.58 -9.15
N LYS A 81 -22.38 -4.27 -9.29
CA LYS A 81 -21.98 -3.60 -10.55
C LYS A 81 -20.57 -3.02 -10.50
N SER A 82 -19.84 -3.24 -9.40
CA SER A 82 -18.47 -2.78 -9.25
C SER A 82 -17.55 -3.44 -10.27
N VAL A 83 -16.87 -2.62 -11.08
CA VAL A 83 -15.78 -3.07 -11.95
C VAL A 83 -14.48 -2.62 -11.30
N PRO A 84 -13.55 -3.52 -10.95
CA PRO A 84 -12.33 -3.17 -10.21
C PRO A 84 -11.56 -1.98 -10.81
N SER A 85 -11.42 -1.93 -12.14
CA SER A 85 -10.69 -0.85 -12.83
C SER A 85 -11.32 0.54 -12.73
N ASP A 86 -12.53 0.68 -12.21
CA ASP A 86 -13.15 1.98 -11.93
C ASP A 86 -12.67 2.60 -10.60
N TYR A 87 -11.99 1.80 -9.78
CA TYR A 87 -11.48 2.19 -8.47
C TYR A 87 -10.00 2.62 -8.55
N PRO A 88 -9.48 3.36 -7.55
CA PRO A 88 -8.07 3.75 -7.55
C PRO A 88 -7.15 2.53 -7.63
N PRO A 89 -6.15 2.51 -8.52
CA PRO A 89 -5.17 1.45 -8.58
C PRO A 89 -4.21 1.52 -7.38
N LEU A 90 -3.80 0.33 -6.93
CA LEU A 90 -2.75 0.10 -5.95
C LEU A 90 -1.48 -0.35 -6.68
N TYR A 91 -0.35 0.33 -6.45
CA TYR A 91 0.88 0.14 -7.20
C TYR A 91 1.99 -0.53 -6.36
N ALA A 92 2.79 -1.38 -7.02
CA ALA A 92 4.07 -1.83 -6.50
C ALA A 92 5.01 -0.63 -6.33
N ILE A 93 5.52 -0.41 -5.11
CA ILE A 93 6.42 0.72 -4.79
C ILE A 93 7.83 0.53 -5.34
N ALA A 94 8.18 -0.71 -5.70
CA ALA A 94 9.49 -1.14 -6.14
C ALA A 94 9.36 -2.49 -6.85
N ASP A 95 10.41 -2.89 -7.56
CA ASP A 95 10.54 -4.26 -8.06
C ASP A 95 10.59 -5.25 -6.89
N GLY A 96 10.02 -6.43 -7.07
CA GLY A 96 10.00 -7.41 -6.00
C GLY A 96 9.21 -8.66 -6.31
N LYS A 97 8.85 -9.36 -5.24
CA LYS A 97 8.07 -10.60 -5.30
C LYS A 97 6.96 -10.56 -4.27
N ILE A 98 5.75 -10.90 -4.69
CA ILE A 98 4.60 -11.04 -3.79
C ILE A 98 4.88 -12.21 -2.85
N ASP A 99 4.90 -11.92 -1.55
CA ASP A 99 5.10 -12.91 -0.49
C ASP A 99 3.78 -13.60 -0.16
N SER A 100 2.74 -12.81 0.09
CA SER A 100 1.43 -13.32 0.47
C SER A 100 0.30 -12.43 -0.02
N VAL A 101 -0.86 -13.04 -0.25
CA VAL A 101 -2.11 -12.35 -0.61
C VAL A 101 -3.21 -12.80 0.35
N ILE A 102 -3.67 -11.88 1.19
CA ILE A 102 -4.79 -12.11 2.11
C ILE A 102 -6.04 -11.53 1.46
N LYS A 103 -6.84 -12.42 0.87
CA LYS A 103 -8.05 -12.05 0.11
C LYS A 103 -9.18 -11.48 0.97
N LYS A 104 -9.20 -11.85 2.25
CA LYS A 104 -10.11 -11.34 3.27
C LYS A 104 -9.47 -11.48 4.64
N LYS A 105 -9.50 -10.40 5.41
CA LYS A 105 -9.04 -10.32 6.80
C LYS A 105 -10.10 -9.60 7.61
N GLU A 106 -10.63 -10.29 8.61
CA GLU A 106 -11.54 -9.68 9.58
C GLU A 106 -10.76 -8.74 10.50
N ILE A 107 -11.19 -7.49 10.58
CA ILE A 107 -10.67 -6.50 11.52
C ILE A 107 -11.74 -6.22 12.57
N LYS A 108 -11.43 -6.60 13.81
CA LYS A 108 -12.27 -6.38 15.00
C LYS A 108 -11.64 -5.29 15.86
N THR A 109 -12.29 -4.14 15.92
CA THR A 109 -11.96 -3.10 16.91
C THR A 109 -13.03 -3.08 18.00
N PRO A 110 -12.80 -2.44 19.16
CA PRO A 110 -13.84 -2.27 20.17
C PRO A 110 -15.10 -1.53 19.68
N HIS A 111 -15.02 -0.83 18.55
CA HIS A 111 -16.07 0.07 18.05
C HIS A 111 -16.59 -0.30 16.65
N ALA A 112 -15.87 -1.14 15.90
CA ALA A 112 -16.21 -1.52 14.54
C ALA A 112 -15.78 -2.95 14.19
N TYR A 113 -16.48 -3.50 13.20
CA TYR A 113 -16.14 -4.73 12.51
C TYR A 113 -16.14 -4.44 11.02
N HIS A 114 -15.01 -4.71 10.36
CA HIS A 114 -14.88 -4.57 8.92
C HIS A 114 -13.94 -5.63 8.35
N ASP A 115 -14.09 -5.87 7.05
CA ASP A 115 -13.18 -6.73 6.31
C ASP A 115 -12.15 -5.89 5.57
N ALA A 116 -10.94 -6.44 5.44
CA ALA A 116 -9.83 -5.90 4.67
C ALA A 116 -9.27 -6.95 3.72
N TYR A 117 -8.44 -6.52 2.77
CA TYR A 117 -7.60 -7.42 2.00
C TYR A 117 -6.18 -6.85 1.94
N GLU A 118 -5.20 -7.74 1.97
CA GLU A 118 -3.79 -7.38 2.16
C GLU A 118 -2.88 -8.01 1.11
N ILE A 119 -1.87 -7.26 0.68
CA ILE A 119 -0.80 -7.75 -0.18
C ILE A 119 0.52 -7.46 0.53
N ASN A 120 1.41 -8.45 0.57
CA ASN A 120 2.78 -8.27 1.06
C ASN A 120 3.76 -8.40 -0.11
N LEU A 121 4.55 -7.36 -0.35
CA LEU A 121 5.59 -7.33 -1.38
C LEU A 121 6.96 -7.34 -0.72
N ILE A 122 7.78 -8.37 -0.97
CA ILE A 122 9.20 -8.32 -0.63
C ILE A 122 9.90 -7.47 -1.69
N PHE A 123 10.54 -6.37 -1.27
CA PHE A 123 11.15 -5.40 -2.19
C PHE A 123 12.61 -5.07 -1.87
N ALA A 124 13.12 -5.45 -0.70
CA ALA A 124 14.49 -5.16 -0.30
C ALA A 124 15.02 -6.20 0.70
N LYS A 125 16.30 -6.07 1.05
CA LYS A 125 16.94 -6.78 2.17
C LYS A 125 17.64 -5.80 3.11
N ASP A 126 17.67 -6.09 4.40
CA ASP A 126 18.48 -5.31 5.33
C ASP A 126 19.99 -5.63 5.22
N GLY A 127 20.80 -4.97 6.06
CA GLY A 127 22.25 -5.20 6.13
C GLY A 127 22.67 -6.62 6.51
N ASN A 128 21.76 -7.41 7.09
CA ASN A 128 22.00 -8.82 7.44
C ASN A 128 21.48 -9.77 6.35
N GLY A 129 20.93 -9.25 5.24
CA GLY A 129 20.36 -10.03 4.15
C GLY A 129 18.95 -10.54 4.42
N GLU A 130 18.29 -10.08 5.48
CA GLU A 130 16.90 -10.46 5.80
C GLU A 130 15.91 -9.65 4.97
N GLU A 131 14.81 -10.29 4.56
CA GLU A 131 13.83 -9.71 3.64
C GLU A 131 13.00 -8.60 4.29
N ILE A 132 12.85 -7.51 3.56
CA ILE A 132 12.01 -6.37 3.90
C ILE A 132 10.76 -6.41 3.02
N PHE A 133 9.60 -6.38 3.67
CA PHE A 133 8.32 -6.36 3.01
C PHE A 133 7.66 -4.99 3.10
N ALA A 134 6.82 -4.69 2.12
CA ALA A 134 5.82 -3.64 2.16
C ALA A 134 4.45 -4.29 2.25
N ASN A 135 3.68 -3.92 3.27
CA ASN A 135 2.30 -4.35 3.45
C ASN A 135 1.35 -3.28 2.96
N TYR A 136 0.40 -3.72 2.15
CA TYR A 136 -0.68 -2.92 1.62
C TYR A 136 -1.98 -3.48 2.19
N SER A 137 -2.52 -2.88 3.24
CA SER A 137 -3.84 -3.23 3.79
C SER A 137 -4.88 -2.26 3.27
N ILE A 138 -5.82 -2.75 2.47
CA ILE A 138 -6.98 -1.98 2.02
C ILE A 138 -8.11 -2.27 2.99
N GLU A 139 -8.62 -1.21 3.62
CA GLU A 139 -9.64 -1.32 4.65
C GLU A 139 -10.88 -0.51 4.26
N PRO A 140 -11.85 -1.13 3.58
CA PRO A 140 -13.07 -0.44 3.14
C PRO A 140 -14.02 -0.02 4.25
N PHE A 141 -13.79 -0.45 5.51
CA PHE A 141 -14.67 -0.20 6.64
C PHE A 141 -16.11 -0.69 6.44
N VAL A 142 -16.25 -1.73 5.64
CA VAL A 142 -17.49 -2.50 5.47
C VAL A 142 -17.16 -3.98 5.50
N GLU A 143 -18.14 -4.78 5.93
CA GLU A 143 -18.10 -6.21 5.69
C GLU A 143 -18.08 -6.48 4.19
N GLU A 144 -17.41 -7.56 3.80
CA GLU A 144 -17.39 -7.99 2.42
C GLU A 144 -18.84 -8.23 1.93
N PRO A 145 -19.28 -7.58 0.83
CA PRO A 145 -20.69 -7.63 0.40
C PRO A 145 -21.22 -9.04 0.11
N LYS A 146 -20.33 -9.94 -0.29
CA LYS A 146 -20.56 -11.38 -0.51
C LYS A 146 -19.21 -12.09 -0.49
N ASP A 147 -19.21 -13.37 -0.13
CA ASP A 147 -17.99 -14.19 -0.11
C ASP A 147 -17.18 -14.05 -1.41
N GLY A 148 -15.91 -13.68 -1.27
CA GLY A 148 -14.95 -13.57 -2.37
C GLY A 148 -15.16 -12.34 -3.27
N PHE A 149 -15.94 -11.36 -2.84
CA PHE A 149 -16.08 -10.08 -3.53
C PHE A 149 -14.72 -9.39 -3.74
N TYR A 150 -13.89 -9.31 -2.69
CA TYR A 150 -12.59 -8.62 -2.76
C TYR A 150 -11.56 -9.33 -3.64
N GLU A 151 -11.73 -10.64 -3.90
CA GLU A 151 -10.83 -11.38 -4.80
C GLU A 151 -10.79 -10.76 -6.21
N ASN A 152 -11.91 -10.20 -6.66
CA ASN A 152 -11.98 -9.57 -7.98
C ASN A 152 -11.14 -8.28 -8.07
N PHE A 153 -10.77 -7.70 -6.93
CA PHE A 153 -9.98 -6.48 -6.86
C PHE A 153 -8.48 -6.75 -6.81
N ILE A 154 -8.05 -8.00 -6.63
CA ILE A 154 -6.64 -8.39 -6.51
C ILE A 154 -6.17 -8.93 -7.86
N LEU A 155 -5.06 -8.40 -8.37
CA LEU A 155 -4.54 -8.72 -9.71
C LEU A 155 -3.25 -9.55 -9.69
N VAL A 156 -2.80 -9.95 -8.50
CA VAL A 156 -1.53 -10.66 -8.32
C VAL A 156 -1.71 -11.89 -7.44
N ASP A 157 -0.84 -12.86 -7.66
CA ASP A 157 -0.77 -14.11 -6.90
C ASP A 157 0.50 -14.18 -6.04
N GLU A 158 0.47 -15.03 -5.00
CA GLU A 158 1.64 -15.33 -4.19
C GLU A 158 2.79 -15.89 -5.05
N GLY A 159 4.01 -15.41 -4.80
CA GLY A 159 5.21 -15.77 -5.57
C GLY A 159 5.38 -15.04 -6.89
N GLN A 160 4.41 -14.23 -7.33
CA GLN A 160 4.52 -13.44 -8.55
C GLN A 160 5.62 -12.38 -8.42
N ASN A 161 6.47 -12.24 -9.46
CA ASN A 161 7.37 -11.10 -9.57
C ASN A 161 6.62 -9.90 -10.14
N VAL A 162 6.88 -8.72 -9.60
CA VAL A 162 6.30 -7.45 -10.03
C VAL A 162 7.39 -6.41 -10.21
N SER A 163 7.13 -5.47 -11.11
CA SER A 163 7.96 -4.28 -11.33
C SER A 163 7.35 -3.06 -10.64
N LYS A 164 8.19 -2.09 -10.28
CA LYS A 164 7.75 -0.80 -9.75
C LYS A 164 6.72 -0.17 -10.68
N GLY A 165 5.56 0.18 -10.13
CA GLY A 165 4.45 0.77 -10.87
C GLY A 165 3.45 -0.24 -11.44
N ASP A 166 3.69 -1.54 -11.32
CA ASP A 166 2.67 -2.55 -11.63
C ASP A 166 1.45 -2.37 -10.73
N ILE A 167 0.25 -2.55 -11.30
CA ILE A 167 -1.00 -2.52 -10.54
C ILE A 167 -1.15 -3.88 -9.84
N LEU A 168 -1.15 -3.84 -8.51
CA LEU A 168 -1.30 -5.02 -7.65
C LEU A 168 -2.76 -5.36 -7.37
N ALA A 169 -3.57 -4.32 -7.20
CA ALA A 169 -4.98 -4.40 -6.88
C ALA A 169 -5.69 -3.10 -7.23
N TYR A 170 -7.00 -3.10 -7.06
CA TYR A 170 -7.82 -1.90 -7.05
C TYR A 170 -8.38 -1.66 -5.65
N PHE A 171 -8.49 -0.40 -5.27
CA PHE A 171 -8.83 0.08 -3.93
C PHE A 171 -10.34 0.28 -3.79
N PHE A 172 -11.06 -0.72 -3.29
CA PHE A 172 -12.52 -0.68 -3.25
C PHE A 172 -13.04 0.41 -2.28
N VAL A 173 -13.85 1.35 -2.80
CA VAL A 173 -14.51 2.40 -2.01
C VAL A 173 -16.04 2.16 -2.04
N PRO A 174 -16.72 1.97 -0.90
CA PRO A 174 -18.15 1.69 -0.89
C PRO A 174 -18.97 2.95 -1.25
N PRO A 175 -20.13 2.81 -1.93
CA PRO A 175 -20.90 3.92 -2.49
C PRO A 175 -21.50 4.89 -1.46
N ASN A 176 -21.50 4.51 -0.19
CA ASN A 176 -21.99 5.34 0.92
C ASN A 176 -20.85 5.92 1.78
N ALA A 177 -19.59 5.81 1.34
CA ALA A 177 -18.43 6.43 1.99
C ALA A 177 -18.44 7.96 1.80
N SER A 178 -19.46 8.63 2.34
CA SER A 178 -19.62 10.08 2.27
C SER A 178 -19.14 10.75 3.56
N TYR A 179 -18.67 12.00 3.42
CA TYR A 179 -18.21 12.83 4.54
C TYR A 179 -19.20 12.85 5.72
N GLU A 180 -20.50 13.02 5.44
CA GLU A 180 -21.54 13.14 6.46
C GLU A 180 -21.99 11.80 7.08
N ALA A 181 -21.78 10.66 6.38
CA ALA A 181 -22.00 9.33 6.98
C ALA A 181 -20.92 8.94 8.00
N ILE A 182 -19.78 9.63 7.94
CA ILE A 182 -18.52 9.32 8.63
C ILE A 182 -18.24 10.35 9.74
N LYS A 183 -18.73 11.58 9.55
CA LYS A 183 -18.75 12.63 10.59
C LYS A 183 -19.54 12.16 11.81
N GLY A 184 -18.84 12.00 12.94
CA GLY A 184 -19.44 11.64 14.23
C GLY A 184 -19.18 10.20 14.69
N LYS A 185 -18.53 9.35 13.88
CA LYS A 185 -18.11 8.00 14.29
C LYS A 185 -16.64 7.87 14.69
N ASN A 186 -15.83 8.93 14.54
CA ASN A 186 -14.38 8.91 14.78
C ASN A 186 -13.60 7.84 14.00
N GLU A 187 -14.21 7.24 12.98
CA GLU A 187 -13.62 6.19 12.17
C GLU A 187 -13.46 6.74 10.76
N ALA A 188 -12.22 6.70 10.29
CA ALA A 188 -11.85 7.11 8.96
C ALA A 188 -12.61 6.30 7.89
N THR A 189 -12.78 6.92 6.73
CA THR A 189 -13.30 6.31 5.52
C THR A 189 -12.49 5.07 5.08
N THR A 190 -12.84 4.47 3.94
CA THR A 190 -11.96 3.52 3.23
C THR A 190 -10.53 4.08 3.15
N HIS A 191 -9.57 3.34 3.67
CA HIS A 191 -8.18 3.78 3.71
C HIS A 191 -7.20 2.67 3.35
N LEU A 192 -6.05 3.10 2.83
CA LEU A 192 -4.86 2.28 2.74
C LEU A 192 -4.10 2.43 4.05
N HIS A 193 -3.88 1.34 4.77
CA HIS A 193 -2.86 1.24 5.80
C HIS A 193 -1.60 0.63 5.16
N PHE A 194 -0.52 1.42 5.08
CA PHE A 194 0.73 1.00 4.45
C PHE A 194 1.90 1.08 5.42
N HIS A 195 2.66 0.00 5.53
CA HIS A 195 3.91 -0.01 6.28
C HIS A 195 4.96 -0.89 5.62
N ILE A 196 6.21 -0.71 6.05
CA ILE A 196 7.28 -1.64 5.73
C ILE A 196 7.77 -2.34 6.99
N GLY A 197 8.41 -3.49 6.83
CA GLY A 197 8.88 -4.28 7.96
C GLY A 197 9.89 -5.34 7.58
N ASN A 198 10.54 -5.91 8.59
CA ASN A 198 11.36 -7.11 8.39
C ASN A 198 10.48 -8.35 8.54
N LEU A 199 10.44 -9.17 7.49
CA LEU A 199 9.52 -10.31 7.40
C LEU A 199 9.80 -11.34 8.49
N LYS A 200 11.07 -11.70 8.68
CA LYS A 200 11.49 -12.74 9.63
C LYS A 200 11.36 -12.30 11.09
N ARG A 201 11.68 -11.04 11.37
CA ARG A 201 11.62 -10.47 12.73
C ARG A 201 10.23 -9.97 13.10
N ASN A 202 9.32 -9.89 12.12
CA ASN A 202 7.98 -9.31 12.26
C ASN A 202 8.01 -7.92 12.93
N THR A 203 8.89 -7.05 12.43
CA THR A 203 9.08 -5.69 12.97
C THR A 203 8.54 -4.65 12.02
N PHE A 204 8.00 -3.56 12.56
CA PHE A 204 7.72 -2.34 11.81
C PHE A 204 8.98 -1.51 11.57
N LEU A 205 9.06 -0.92 10.39
CA LEU A 205 9.98 0.15 10.04
C LEU A 205 9.19 1.34 9.50
N SER A 206 9.68 2.56 9.78
CA SER A 206 9.09 3.78 9.23
C SER A 206 9.10 3.72 7.70
N PRO A 207 7.98 4.02 7.02
CA PRO A 207 7.88 3.99 5.55
C PRO A 207 8.57 5.18 4.86
N SER A 208 9.68 5.66 5.41
CA SER A 208 10.48 6.81 4.92
C SER A 208 11.35 6.48 3.70
N ILE A 209 10.85 5.67 2.77
CA ILE A 209 11.56 5.26 1.55
C ILE A 209 11.18 6.10 0.32
N PHE A 210 10.23 7.04 0.47
CA PHE A 210 9.69 7.85 -0.61
C PHE A 210 10.43 9.18 -0.78
N ASN A 211 10.47 9.68 -2.02
CA ASN A 211 11.10 10.95 -2.33
C ASN A 211 10.36 12.17 -1.77
N ASP A 212 11.03 13.33 -1.81
CA ASP A 212 10.50 14.60 -1.30
C ASP A 212 9.21 15.04 -2.03
N LYS A 213 9.05 14.71 -3.32
CA LYS A 213 7.84 15.06 -4.07
C LYS A 213 6.63 14.34 -3.49
N ILE A 214 6.71 13.03 -3.27
CA ILE A 214 5.63 12.27 -2.62
C ILE A 214 5.39 12.81 -1.20
N ARG A 215 6.45 13.10 -0.44
CA ARG A 215 6.32 13.66 0.91
C ARG A 215 5.53 14.98 0.90
N GLN A 216 5.78 15.85 -0.07
CA GLN A 216 5.06 17.10 -0.24
C GLN A 216 3.59 16.87 -0.62
N GLU A 217 3.32 15.98 -1.58
CA GLU A 217 1.94 15.63 -1.95
C GLU A 217 1.16 15.04 -0.77
N PHE A 218 1.75 14.09 -0.05
CA PHE A 218 1.19 13.49 1.15
C PHE A 218 0.89 14.55 2.22
N SER A 219 1.79 15.51 2.39
CA SER A 219 1.67 16.57 3.41
C SER A 219 0.52 17.54 3.17
N LYS A 220 0.04 17.70 1.93
CA LYS A 220 -1.10 18.57 1.61
C LYS A 220 -2.38 18.14 2.33
N TYR A 221 -2.52 16.84 2.56
CA TYR A 221 -3.73 16.21 3.10
C TYR A 221 -3.59 15.81 4.57
N ILE A 222 -2.49 16.16 5.24
CA ILE A 222 -2.29 15.78 6.65
C ILE A 222 -3.39 16.43 7.51
N GLY A 223 -4.03 15.59 8.34
CA GLY A 223 -5.13 16.03 9.17
C GLY A 223 -5.62 14.99 10.17
N GLY A 224 -6.71 15.32 10.83
CA GLY A 224 -7.35 14.52 11.87
C GLY A 224 -6.48 14.28 13.10
N TYR A 225 -7.00 13.47 14.01
CA TYR A 225 -6.38 13.18 15.31
C TYR A 225 -5.01 12.51 15.16
N TYR A 226 -4.82 11.66 14.16
CA TYR A 226 -3.56 10.97 13.91
C TYR A 226 -2.54 11.77 13.08
N GLY A 227 -2.95 12.87 12.45
CA GLY A 227 -2.07 13.75 11.69
C GLY A 227 -1.56 14.97 12.45
N SER A 228 -1.84 15.09 13.74
CA SER A 228 -1.47 16.27 14.56
C SER A 228 -1.02 15.88 15.96
N ASP A 229 -0.21 16.74 16.58
CA ASP A 229 0.16 16.60 17.99
C ASP A 229 -0.98 17.00 18.94
N SER A 230 -0.73 16.88 20.26
CA SER A 230 -1.71 17.22 21.29
C SER A 230 -2.13 18.69 21.30
N ASN A 231 -1.36 19.57 20.65
CA ASN A 231 -1.67 21.00 20.51
C ASN A 231 -2.38 21.31 19.18
N GLY A 232 -2.67 20.28 18.37
CA GLY A 232 -3.26 20.42 17.04
C GLY A 232 -2.27 20.86 15.96
N LYS A 233 -0.96 20.86 16.24
CA LYS A 233 0.05 21.13 15.22
C LYS A 233 0.17 19.92 14.29
N LYS A 234 -0.09 20.15 13.01
CA LYS A 234 0.01 19.11 11.98
C LYS A 234 1.44 18.61 11.80
N TYR A 235 1.58 17.32 11.55
CA TYR A 235 2.84 16.64 11.23
C TYR A 235 3.27 16.81 9.77
N THR A 236 3.09 18.01 9.23
CA THR A 236 3.44 18.36 7.83
C THR A 236 4.90 18.03 7.55
N GLY A 237 5.15 17.28 6.48
CA GLY A 237 6.49 16.90 6.04
C GLY A 237 7.03 15.60 6.65
N CYS A 238 6.22 14.84 7.38
CA CYS A 238 6.64 13.57 7.99
C CYS A 238 5.83 12.39 7.42
N PHE A 239 6.51 11.30 7.07
CA PHE A 239 5.88 9.98 6.90
C PHE A 239 5.84 9.19 8.20
N GLY A 240 6.76 9.50 9.12
CA GLY A 240 6.78 8.92 10.46
C GLY A 240 7.05 9.99 11.50
N VAL A 241 6.43 9.88 12.66
CA VAL A 241 6.65 10.78 13.79
C VAL A 241 7.01 10.02 15.04
N MET A 242 7.93 10.58 15.83
CA MET A 242 8.39 9.98 17.08
C MET A 242 8.85 8.51 16.89
N ILE A 243 9.61 8.29 15.81
CA ILE A 243 10.20 7.01 15.42
C ILE A 243 11.33 6.67 16.38
N GLU A 244 11.30 5.45 16.92
CA GLU A 244 12.39 4.90 17.72
C GLU A 244 13.54 4.42 16.82
N GLY A 245 14.77 4.36 17.33
CA GLY A 245 15.92 3.87 16.56
C GLY A 245 15.72 2.47 15.96
N SER A 246 14.96 1.61 16.66
CA SER A 246 14.59 0.27 16.17
C SER A 246 13.61 0.25 14.98
N GLU A 247 12.94 1.37 14.72
CA GLU A 247 11.95 1.55 13.66
C GLU A 247 12.50 2.40 12.51
N ASN A 248 13.67 3.02 12.68
CA ASN A 248 14.32 3.80 11.63
C ASN A 248 14.95 2.84 10.60
N PRO A 249 14.56 2.92 9.31
CA PRO A 249 15.05 2.00 8.29
C PRO A 249 16.52 2.22 7.90
N PHE A 250 17.13 3.36 8.26
CA PHE A 250 18.44 3.78 7.74
C PHE A 250 19.51 4.02 8.81
N SER A 251 19.14 4.17 10.08
CA SER A 251 20.09 4.32 11.17
C SER A 251 19.53 3.76 12.49
N SER A 252 20.36 3.69 13.52
CA SER A 252 19.94 3.34 14.88
C SER A 252 19.40 4.53 15.68
N ASP A 253 19.34 5.71 15.07
CA ASP A 253 18.95 6.93 15.77
C ASP A 253 17.43 7.12 15.72
N SER A 254 16.89 7.63 16.82
CA SER A 254 15.50 8.08 16.88
C SER A 254 15.26 9.32 16.01
N LEU A 255 14.08 9.41 15.40
CA LEU A 255 13.67 10.55 14.58
C LEU A 255 12.33 11.09 15.07
N ASP A 256 12.23 12.40 15.31
CA ASP A 256 10.94 13.03 15.64
C ASP A 256 10.05 13.18 14.41
N CYS A 257 10.67 13.29 13.23
CA CYS A 257 10.04 13.35 11.92
C CYS A 257 10.94 12.60 10.93
N SER A 258 10.39 11.62 10.23
CA SER A 258 11.07 10.80 9.22
C SER A 258 10.37 10.88 7.87
#